data_AF-A0A2G2DC01-F1
#
_entry.id   AF-A0A2G2DC01-F1
#
_cell.length_a   1.000
_cell.length_b   1.000
_cell.length_c   1.000
_cell.angle_alpha   90.00
_cell.angle_beta   90.00
_cell.angle_gamma   90.00
#
_symmetry.space_group_name_H-M   'P 1'
#
loop_
_entity.id
_entity.type
_entity.pdbx_description
1 polymer ?
#
loop_
_entity_poly.entity_id
_entity_poly.type
_entity_poly.pdbx_seq_one_letter_code
_entity_poly.pdbx_strand_id
1 'polypeptide(L)'
;MILVDTSVWIDFFAGRASVQVGRLKQAAVSGHLLIGDLILVELLQGPRHQRDVVRLQQAFSGLPVETLCGPAIAPLAAANYRKLRRAGITPRGTVDVIIAT
;
A
#
# COMPACT_ATOMS: atom_id res chain seq x y z
N MET A 1 -8.11 -10.69 -6.43
CA MET A 1 -6.97 -9.75 -6.56
C MET A 1 -6.42 -9.47 -5.16
N ILE A 2 -5.15 -9.09 -5.05
CA ILE A 2 -4.40 -8.91 -3.80
C ILE A 2 -3.83 -7.49 -3.81
N LEU A 3 -4.21 -6.70 -2.80
CA LEU A 3 -3.60 -5.41 -2.47
C LEU A 3 -2.33 -5.66 -1.64
N VAL A 4 -1.23 -5.03 -2.02
CA VAL A 4 0.07 -5.21 -1.34
C VAL A 4 0.50 -3.91 -0.69
N ASP A 5 0.68 -3.95 0.63
CA ASP A 5 1.11 -2.81 1.46
C ASP A 5 2.50 -2.28 1.07
N THR A 6 2.73 -0.99 1.33
CA THR A 6 3.99 -0.27 1.06
C THR A 6 5.20 -0.98 1.66
N SER A 7 5.09 -1.50 2.88
CA SER A 7 6.21 -2.15 3.57
C SER A 7 6.76 -3.37 2.80
N VAL A 8 5.88 -4.15 2.17
CA VAL A 8 6.25 -5.34 1.38
C VAL A 8 6.96 -4.96 0.09
N TRP A 9 6.50 -3.88 -0.56
CA TRP A 9 7.17 -3.33 -1.74
C TRP A 9 8.56 -2.81 -1.42
N ILE A 10 8.72 -2.10 -0.29
CA ILE A 10 10.03 -1.62 0.15
C ILE A 10 10.97 -2.81 0.37
N ASP A 11 10.52 -3.87 1.03
CA ASP A 11 11.32 -5.09 1.22
C ASP A 11 11.71 -5.74 -0.11
N PHE A 12 10.76 -5.84 -1.05
CA PHE A 12 11.01 -6.36 -2.39
C PHE A 12 12.09 -5.57 -3.14
N PHE A 13 11.98 -4.24 -3.21
CA PHE A 13 12.96 -3.39 -3.89
C PHE A 13 14.31 -3.36 -3.18
N ALA A 14 14.33 -3.49 -1.86
CA ALA A 14 15.55 -3.60 -1.07
C ALA A 14 16.22 -4.99 -1.16
N GLY A 15 15.63 -5.94 -1.90
CA GLY A 15 16.14 -7.30 -2.01
C GLY A 15 16.05 -8.12 -0.72
N ARG A 16 15.23 -7.69 0.24
CA ARG A 16 15.05 -8.38 1.52
C ARG A 16 14.14 -9.60 1.33
N ALA A 17 14.62 -10.77 1.74
CA ALA A 17 13.83 -11.99 1.71
C ALA A 17 12.87 -12.03 2.90
N SER A 18 11.58 -12.17 2.62
CA SER A 18 10.54 -12.39 3.63
C SER A 18 9.44 -13.28 3.06
N VAL A 19 8.62 -13.87 3.94
CA VAL A 19 7.45 -14.66 3.53
C VAL A 19 6.50 -13.81 2.69
N GLN A 20 6.36 -12.52 3.05
CA GLN A 20 5.53 -11.55 2.36
C GLN A 20 6.05 -11.26 0.94
N VAL A 21 7.36 -11.08 0.77
CA VAL A 21 7.99 -10.91 -0.55
C VAL A 21 7.83 -12.17 -1.41
N GLY A 22 7.91 -13.35 -0.81
CA GLY A 22 7.61 -14.62 -1.49
C GLY A 22 6.17 -14.66 -2.03
N ARG A 23 5.20 -14.28 -1.21
CA ARG A 23 3.78 -14.19 -1.61
C ARG A 23 3.54 -13.15 -2.69
N LEU A 24 4.19 -11.98 -2.61
CA LEU A 24 4.16 -10.95 -3.65
C LEU A 24 4.61 -11.53 -5.00
N LYS A 25 5.75 -12.22 -5.04
CA LYS A 25 6.26 -12.84 -6.28
C LYS A 25 5.27 -13.85 -6.86
N GLN A 26 4.66 -14.69 -6.02
CA GLN A 26 3.64 -15.65 -6.47
C GLN A 26 2.38 -14.94 -7.00
N ALA A 27 1.90 -13.91 -6.30
CA ALA A 27 0.75 -13.13 -6.72
C ALA A 27 0.98 -12.42 -8.05
N ALA A 28 2.19 -11.87 -8.26
CA ALA A 28 2.60 -11.23 -9.51
C ALA A 28 2.57 -12.21 -10.70
N VAL A 29 3.08 -13.43 -10.52
CA VAL A 29 3.02 -14.48 -11.57
C VAL A 29 1.58 -14.86 -11.91
N SER A 30 0.70 -14.90 -10.91
CA SER A 30 -0.70 -15.26 -11.11
C SER A 30 -1.57 -14.14 -11.71
N GLY A 31 -1.05 -12.92 -11.88
CA GLY A 31 -1.80 -11.77 -12.39
C GLY A 31 -2.84 -11.19 -11.43
N HIS A 32 -2.91 -11.65 -10.18
CA HIS A 32 -3.90 -11.21 -9.20
C HIS A 32 -3.43 -10.03 -8.36
N LEU A 33 -2.67 -9.10 -8.93
CA LEU A 33 -2.05 -8.01 -8.15
C LEU A 33 -2.64 -6.65 -8.51
N LEU A 34 -2.87 -5.83 -7.50
CA LEU A 34 -3.26 -4.43 -7.67
C LEU A 34 -2.45 -3.55 -6.70
N ILE A 35 -2.41 -2.25 -6.97
CA ILE A 35 -1.81 -1.26 -6.09
C ILE A 35 -2.85 -0.21 -5.69
N GLY A 36 -2.80 0.22 -4.44
CA GLY A 36 -3.64 1.31 -3.96
C GLY A 36 -3.02 2.67 -4.30
N ASP A 37 -3.85 3.67 -4.58
CA ASP A 37 -3.42 5.04 -4.79
C ASP A 37 -2.59 5.61 -3.62
N LEU A 38 -3.01 5.39 -2.38
CA LEU A 38 -2.27 5.84 -1.18
C LEU A 38 -0.94 5.10 -1.01
N ILE A 39 -0.90 3.81 -1.32
CA ILE A 39 0.33 3.00 -1.30
C ILE A 39 1.30 3.49 -2.38
N LEU A 40 0.80 3.80 -3.56
CA LEU A 40 1.60 4.39 -4.63
C LEU A 40 2.16 5.75 -4.23
N VAL A 41 1.38 6.60 -3.54
CA VAL A 41 1.88 7.88 -3.00
C VAL A 41 3.05 7.65 -2.04
N GLU A 42 2.94 6.73 -1.08
CA GLU A 42 4.02 6.44 -0.13
C GLU A 42 5.29 5.93 -0.84
N LEU A 43 5.13 5.06 -1.84
CA LEU A 43 6.26 4.53 -2.61
C LEU A 43 6.96 5.62 -3.44
N LEU A 44 6.21 6.54 -4.04
CA LEU A 44 6.78 7.62 -4.86
C LEU A 44 7.42 8.73 -4.03
N GLN A 45 7.05 8.88 -2.76
CA GLN A 45 7.68 9.83 -1.83
C GLN A 45 9.02 9.33 -1.27
N GLY A 46 9.30 8.02 -1.33
CA GLY A 46 10.50 7.42 -0.76
C GLY A 46 11.83 7.81 -1.44
N PRO A 47 11.96 7.78 -2.78
CA PRO A 47 13.22 8.07 -3.45
C PRO A 47 13.66 9.53 -3.31
N ARG A 48 14.97 9.74 -3.18
CA ARG A 48 15.57 11.09 -3.10
C ARG A 48 15.71 11.80 -4.45
N HIS A 49 15.78 11.04 -5.55
CA HIS A 49 16.04 11.58 -6.88
C HIS A 49 14.86 11.35 -7.81
N GLN A 50 14.52 12.37 -8.61
CA GLN A 50 13.41 12.31 -9.56
C GLN A 50 13.52 11.14 -10.55
N ARG A 51 14.74 10.78 -10.97
CA ARG A 51 14.98 9.64 -11.88
C ARG A 51 14.47 8.31 -11.31
N ASP A 52 14.54 8.14 -9.99
CA ASP A 52 14.13 6.91 -9.31
C ASP A 52 12.61 6.89 -9.12
N VAL A 53 11.99 8.06 -8.92
CA VAL A 53 10.52 8.22 -8.96
C VAL A 53 9.96 7.80 -10.32
N VAL A 54 10.56 8.28 -11.42
CA VAL A 54 10.12 7.92 -12.79
C VAL A 54 10.26 6.42 -13.05
N ARG A 55 11.35 5.79 -12.59
CA ARG A 55 11.53 4.34 -12.69
C ARG A 55 10.48 3.56 -11.91
N LEU A 56 10.12 4.00 -10.71
CA LEU A 56 9.06 3.37 -9.93
C LEU A 56 7.70 3.52 -10.62
N GLN A 57 7.36 4.71 -11.12
CA GLN A 57 6.11 4.91 -11.88
C GLN A 57 6.03 3.97 -13.09
N GLN A 58 7.13 3.81 -13.83
CA GLN A 58 7.20 2.87 -14.94
C GLN A 58 7.02 1.42 -14.49
N ALA A 59 7.63 1.02 -13.37
CA ALA A 59 7.50 -0.32 -12.81
C ALA A 59 6.06 -0.67 -12.41
N PHE A 60 5.28 0.32 -11.98
CA PHE A 60 3.88 0.14 -11.58
C PHE A 60 2.86 0.37 -12.71
N SER A 61 3.29 0.87 -13.87
CA SER A 61 2.40 1.23 -14.99
C SER A 61 1.56 0.07 -15.54
N GLY A 62 2.01 -1.18 -15.34
CA GLY A 62 1.28 -2.38 -15.74
C GLY A 62 0.28 -2.91 -14.70
N LEU A 63 0.21 -2.32 -13.50
CA LEU A 63 -0.71 -2.76 -12.45
C LEU A 63 -1.99 -1.91 -12.44
N PRO A 64 -3.17 -2.52 -12.20
CA PRO A 64 -4.37 -1.77 -11.87
C PRO A 64 -4.15 -0.95 -10.60
N VAL A 65 -4.52 0.33 -10.65
CA VAL A 65 -4.52 1.24 -9.51
C VAL A 65 -5.93 1.36 -8.98
N GLU A 66 -6.13 1.01 -7.71
CA GLU A 66 -7.39 1.16 -7.01
C GLU A 66 -7.40 2.42 -6.13
N THR A 67 -8.49 3.17 -6.18
CA THR A 67 -8.73 4.30 -5.29
C THR A 67 -9.11 3.78 -3.90
N LEU A 68 -8.22 3.91 -2.92
CA LEU A 68 -8.45 3.39 -1.57
C LEU A 68 -9.26 4.36 -0.70
N CYS A 69 -9.13 5.67 -0.93
CA CYS A 69 -9.90 6.67 -0.21
C CYS A 69 -10.92 7.35 -1.13
N GLY A 70 -12.19 7.23 -0.79
CA GLY A 70 -13.28 7.94 -1.45
C GLY A 70 -14.33 8.42 -0.45
N PRO A 71 -15.34 9.19 -0.89
CA PRO A 71 -16.38 9.72 -0.02
C PRO A 71 -17.09 8.67 0.84
N ALA A 72 -17.21 7.44 0.35
CA ALA A 72 -17.80 6.32 1.07
C ALA A 72 -16.86 5.72 2.14
N ILE A 73 -15.55 5.68 1.89
CA ILE A 73 -14.56 5.10 2.82
C ILE A 73 -14.20 6.08 3.94
N ALA A 74 -14.16 7.38 3.65
CA ALA A 74 -13.79 8.41 4.63
C ALA A 74 -14.54 8.30 5.99
N PRO A 75 -15.88 8.21 6.05
CA PRO A 75 -16.59 8.07 7.33
C PRO A 75 -16.33 6.72 8.01
N LEU A 76 -16.14 5.65 7.24
CA LEU A 76 -15.87 4.30 7.76
C LEU A 76 -14.47 4.21 8.39
N ALA A 77 -13.45 4.75 7.71
CA ALA A 77 -12.09 4.79 8.22
C ALA A 77 -12.01 5.64 9.51
N ALA A 78 -12.72 6.77 9.56
CA ALA A 78 -12.83 7.58 10.77
C ALA A 78 -13.52 6.81 11.92
N ALA A 79 -14.57 6.05 11.63
CA ALA A 79 -15.24 5.22 12.62
C ALA A 79 -14.33 4.10 13.16
N ASN A 80 -13.58 3.42 12.27
CA ASN A 80 -12.59 2.41 12.63
C ASN A 80 -11.47 2.99 13.51
N TYR A 81 -10.92 4.13 13.13
CA TYR A 81 -9.91 4.84 13.94
C TYR A 81 -10.43 5.15 15.34
N ARG A 82 -11.63 5.73 15.45
CA ARG A 82 -12.26 6.07 16.73
C ARG A 82 -12.54 4.83 17.58
N LYS A 83 -13.00 3.73 16.96
CA LYS A 83 -13.24 2.45 17.63
C LYS A 83 -11.96 1.91 18.27
N LEU A 84 -10.85 1.90 17.52
CA LEU A 84 -9.54 1.46 18.03
C LEU A 84 -9.07 2.34 19.19
N ARG A 85 -9.18 3.67 19.05
CA ARG A 85 -8.80 4.61 20.11
C ARG A 85 -9.60 4.45 21.40
N ARG A 86 -10.91 4.20 21.31
CA ARG A 86 -11.75 3.90 22.50
C ARG A 86 -11.34 2.59 23.18
N ALA A 87 -10.80 1.63 22.43
CA ALA A 87 -10.28 0.39 22.97
C ALA A 87 -8.83 0.52 23.52
N GLY A 88 -8.28 1.74 23.60
CA GLY A 88 -6.89 1.97 24.06
C GLY A 88 -5.82 1.64 23.01
N ILE A 89 -6.23 1.29 21.78
CA ILE A 89 -5.30 0.99 20.68
C ILE A 89 -5.07 2.26 19.87
N THR A 90 -3.80 2.62 19.67
CA THR A 90 -3.42 3.75 18.81
C THR A 90 -2.95 3.23 17.47
N PRO A 91 -3.72 3.43 16.38
CA PRO A 91 -3.26 3.11 15.04
C PRO A 91 -2.00 3.91 14.71
N ARG A 92 -1.08 3.31 13.92
CA ARG A 92 0.17 3.94 13.51
C ARG A 92 -0.07 5.20 12.67
N GLY A 93 -1.11 5.22 11.84
CA GLY A 93 -1.50 6.38 11.05
C GLY A 93 -2.88 6.22 10.41
N THR A 94 -3.38 7.31 9.82
CA THR A 94 -4.69 7.32 9.14
C THR A 94 -4.68 6.50 7.86
N VAL A 95 -3.58 6.50 7.10
CA VAL A 95 -3.46 5.74 5.84
C VAL A 95 -3.61 4.23 6.08
N ASP A 96 -2.94 3.68 7.09
CA ASP A 96 -3.10 2.28 7.49
C ASP A 96 -4.56 1.92 7.81
N VAL A 97 -5.29 2.85 8.44
CA VAL A 97 -6.72 2.63 8.74
C VAL A 97 -7.57 2.70 7.48
N ILE A 98 -7.24 3.58 6.54
CA ILE A 98 -7.92 3.66 5.23
C ILE A 98 -7.69 2.36 4.46
N ILE A 99 -6.45 1.88 4.36
CA ILE A 99 -6.09 0.63 3.66
C ILE A 99 -6.86 -0.57 4.26
N ALA A 100 -7.10 -0.56 5.57
CA ALA A 100 -7.78 -1.64 6.29
C ALA A 100 -9.32 -1.53 6.32
N THR A 101 -9.91 -0.48 5.73
CA THR A 101 -11.36 -0.23 5.73
C THR A 101 -12.01 -0.74 4.47
#